data_AF-A0A1S7DQH9-F1
#
_entry.id   AF-A0A1S7DQH9-F1
#
_cell.length_a   1.000
_cell.length_b   1.000
_cell.length_c   1.000
_cell.angle_alpha   90.00
_cell.angle_beta   90.00
_cell.angle_gamma   90.00
#
_symmetry.space_group_name_H-M   'P 1'
#
loop_
_entity.id
_entity.type
_entity.pdbx_description
1 polymer ?
#
loop_
_entity_poly.entity_id
_entity_poly.type
_entity_poly.pdbx_seq_one_letter_code
_entity_poly.pdbx_strand_id
1 'polypeptide(L)'
;MKVKTITVSNLKAVSEMTADFNGCTAIITGGNNKGKTSFLKSLPERIRGNKPDEIVKRGEEEGFAEWQMTDGSKFIWKFDTKTKKGESLSFITKDNIKTSVNSLCILNNTDF
;
A
#
# COMPACT_ATOMS: atom_id res chain seq x y z
N MET A 1 10.48 1.25 13.04
CA MET A 1 9.37 0.51 12.41
C MET A 1 9.85 -0.04 11.06
N LYS A 2 9.73 -1.35 10.81
CA LYS A 2 10.10 -1.97 9.52
C LYS A 2 8.87 -2.67 8.93
N VAL A 3 8.87 -2.86 7.61
CA VAL A 3 7.84 -3.66 6.92
C VAL A 3 8.03 -5.11 7.29
N LYS A 4 6.95 -5.74 7.76
CA LYS A 4 6.86 -7.17 8.04
C LYS A 4 6.23 -7.89 6.86
N THR A 5 5.10 -7.41 6.35
CA THR A 5 4.37 -8.08 5.28
C THR A 5 3.77 -7.05 4.34
N ILE A 6 3.82 -7.33 3.03
CA ILE A 6 3.10 -6.56 2.01
C ILE A 6 2.07 -7.49 1.38
N THR A 7 0.81 -7.05 1.36
CA THR A 7 -0.29 -7.72 0.65
C THR A 7 -0.91 -6.73 -0.32
N VAL A 8 -1.13 -7.16 -1.56
CA VAL A 8 -1.70 -6.34 -2.62
C VAL A 8 -2.72 -7.16 -3.39
N SER A 9 -3.87 -6.55 -3.69
CA SER A 9 -4.84 -7.07 -4.65
C SER A 9 -5.23 -6.03 -5.70
N ASN A 10 -5.47 -6.49 -6.93
CA ASN A 10 -6.01 -5.72 -8.04
C ASN A 10 -5.33 -4.36 -8.26
N LEU A 11 -4.01 -4.32 -8.12
CA LEU A 11 -3.20 -3.11 -8.26
C LEU A 11 -2.44 -3.16 -9.59
N LYS A 12 -2.84 -2.34 -10.55
CA LYS A 12 -2.22 -2.27 -11.89
C LYS A 12 -2.07 -3.67 -12.50
N ALA A 13 -0.84 -4.17 -12.67
CA ALA A 13 -0.58 -5.49 -13.22
C ALA A 13 -0.77 -6.65 -12.22
N VAL A 14 -0.82 -6.37 -10.91
CA VAL A 14 -0.86 -7.36 -9.83
C VAL A 14 -2.31 -7.76 -9.55
N SER A 15 -2.64 -9.06 -9.67
CA SER A 15 -3.95 -9.58 -9.24
C SER A 15 -3.97 -9.81 -7.73
N GLU A 16 -3.04 -10.61 -7.23
CA GLU A 16 -2.89 -10.89 -5.80
C GLU A 16 -1.44 -11.24 -5.54
N MET A 17 -0.85 -10.65 -4.50
CA MET A 17 0.50 -10.98 -4.06
C MET A 17 0.65 -10.68 -2.58
N THR A 18 1.23 -11.63 -1.84
CA THR A 18 1.66 -11.43 -0.45
C THR A 18 3.12 -11.82 -0.33
N ALA A 19 3.92 -10.99 0.35
CA ALA A 19 5.31 -11.29 0.67
C ALA A 19 5.64 -10.95 2.12
N ASP A 20 6.35 -11.86 2.78
CA ASP A 20 6.90 -11.70 4.13
C ASP A 20 8.34 -11.19 4.05
N PHE A 21 8.63 -10.11 4.78
CA PHE A 21 9.92 -9.43 4.89
C PHE A 21 10.48 -9.47 6.31
N ASN A 22 9.90 -10.27 7.20
CA ASN A 22 10.26 -10.30 8.61
C ASN A 22 11.67 -10.89 8.84
N GLY A 23 12.67 -10.01 8.92
CA GLY A 23 14.05 -10.40 9.25
C GLY A 23 14.80 -11.08 8.11
N CYS A 24 14.44 -10.81 6.85
CA CYS A 24 15.09 -11.40 5.67
C CYS A 24 15.61 -10.36 4.68
N THR A 25 16.57 -10.77 3.85
CA THR A 25 16.88 -10.10 2.57
C THR A 25 16.01 -10.73 1.49
N ALA A 26 15.22 -9.93 0.79
CA ALA A 26 14.33 -10.40 -0.27
C ALA A 26 14.82 -9.89 -1.64
N ILE A 27 14.82 -10.78 -2.63
CA ILE A 27 15.06 -10.44 -4.04
C ILE A 27 13.74 -10.62 -4.80
N ILE A 28 13.25 -9.55 -5.42
CA ILE A 28 12.03 -9.59 -6.22
C ILE A 28 12.40 -9.60 -7.70
N THR A 29 12.17 -10.75 -8.34
CA THR A 29 12.44 -10.97 -9.77
C THR A 29 11.14 -11.10 -10.56
N GLY A 30 11.23 -10.98 -11.89
CA GLY A 30 10.09 -11.10 -12.79
C GLY A 30 10.29 -10.28 -14.06
N GLY A 31 9.52 -10.58 -15.10
CA GLY A 31 9.59 -9.87 -16.38
C GLY A 31 9.23 -8.38 -16.28
N ASN A 32 9.51 -7.62 -17.34
CA ASN A 32 9.07 -6.23 -17.44
C ASN A 32 7.54 -6.15 -17.39
N ASN A 33 7.04 -5.06 -16.79
CA ASN A 33 5.61 -4.78 -16.64
C ASN A 33 4.80 -5.84 -15.85
N LYS A 34 5.45 -6.71 -15.08
CA LYS A 34 4.78 -7.68 -14.19
C LYS A 34 4.46 -7.15 -12.79
N GLY A 35 4.44 -5.83 -12.61
CA GLY A 35 4.00 -5.21 -11.36
C GLY A 35 5.02 -5.15 -10.22
N LYS A 36 6.30 -5.51 -10.44
CA LYS A 36 7.36 -5.43 -9.40
C LYS A 36 7.42 -4.06 -8.70
N THR A 37 7.51 -2.99 -9.49
CA THR A 37 7.56 -1.61 -8.97
C THR A 37 6.24 -1.23 -8.30
N SER A 38 5.11 -1.65 -8.86
CA SER A 38 3.78 -1.37 -8.31
C SER A 38 3.61 -2.03 -6.94
N PHE A 39 4.02 -3.29 -6.81
CA PHE A 39 3.98 -4.03 -5.56
C PHE A 39 4.79 -3.34 -4.46
N LEU A 40 6.02 -2.90 -4.76
CA LEU A 40 6.93 -2.31 -3.77
C LEU A 40 6.69 -0.82 -3.47
N LYS A 41 6.23 -0.02 -4.44
CA LYS A 41 6.24 1.45 -4.30
C LYS A 41 4.87 2.08 -4.16
N SER A 42 3.79 1.39 -4.54
CA SER A 42 2.47 2.01 -4.64
C SER A 42 1.96 2.63 -3.33
N LEU A 43 2.00 1.88 -2.22
CA LEU A 43 1.52 2.36 -0.93
C LEU A 43 2.41 3.49 -0.35
N PRO A 44 3.75 3.36 -0.28
CA PRO A 44 4.61 4.46 0.17
C PRO A 44 4.49 5.74 -0.65
N GLU A 45 4.40 5.62 -1.97
CA GLU A 45 4.20 6.78 -2.85
C GLU A 45 2.85 7.42 -2.57
N ARG A 46 1.79 6.62 -2.37
CA ARG A 46 0.49 7.15 -2.01
C ARG A 46 0.49 7.86 -0.66
N ILE A 47 1.19 7.30 0.33
CA ILE A 47 1.39 7.91 1.67
C ILE A 47 2.06 9.28 1.53
N ARG A 48 3.02 9.44 0.61
CA ARG A 48 3.69 10.71 0.30
C ARG A 48 2.83 11.70 -0.50
N GLY A 49 1.63 11.29 -0.91
CA GLY A 49 0.71 12.11 -1.71
C GLY A 49 0.84 11.91 -3.22
N ASN A 50 1.74 11.03 -3.69
CA ASN A 50 1.88 10.72 -5.11
C ASN A 50 0.81 9.71 -5.52
N LYS A 51 -0.18 10.17 -6.28
CA LYS A 51 -1.28 9.34 -6.78
C LYS A 51 -0.99 8.90 -8.23
N PRO A 52 -1.05 7.60 -8.55
CA PRO A 52 -1.01 7.13 -9.93
C PRO A 52 -2.30 7.49 -10.68
N ASP A 53 -2.20 7.73 -11.99
CA ASP A 53 -3.36 7.97 -12.85
C ASP A 53 -4.31 6.76 -12.89
N GLU A 54 -3.75 5.56 -13.06
CA GLU A 54 -4.47 4.29 -13.04
C GLU A 54 -3.96 3.44 -11.87
N ILE A 55 -4.87 3.01 -11.00
CA ILE A 55 -4.56 2.30 -9.76
C ILE A 55 -5.13 0.89 -9.80
N VAL A 56 -6.43 0.77 -10.10
CA VAL A 56 -7.15 -0.50 -10.18
C VAL A 56 -6.67 -1.27 -11.41
N LYS A 57 -6.51 -2.58 -11.26
CA LYS A 57 -6.21 -3.48 -12.37
C LYS A 57 -7.32 -3.44 -13.42
N ARG A 58 -6.95 -3.37 -14.70
CA ARG A 58 -7.92 -3.34 -15.80
C ARG A 58 -8.87 -4.55 -15.73
N GLY A 59 -10.18 -4.25 -15.74
CA GLY A 59 -11.25 -5.25 -15.63
C GLY A 59 -11.76 -5.45 -14.20
N GLU A 60 -11.07 -4.91 -13.20
CA GLU A 60 -11.48 -4.90 -11.80
C GLU A 60 -12.10 -3.56 -11.45
N GLU A 61 -12.89 -3.53 -10.37
CA GLU A 61 -13.56 -2.32 -9.90
C GLU A 61 -13.00 -1.83 -8.56
N GLU A 62 -12.30 -2.69 -7.82
CA GLU A 62 -11.73 -2.41 -6.52
C GLU A 62 -10.45 -3.21 -6.27
N GLY A 63 -9.62 -2.71 -5.34
CA GLY A 63 -8.42 -3.38 -4.88
C GLY A 63 -7.87 -2.76 -3.60
N PHE A 64 -6.79 -3.33 -3.09
CA PHE A 64 -6.12 -2.81 -1.90
C PHE A 64 -4.62 -3.06 -1.87
N ALA A 65 -3.92 -2.29 -1.04
CA ALA A 65 -2.56 -2.53 -0.62
C ALA A 65 -2.46 -2.38 0.90
N GLU A 66 -1.92 -3.39 1.58
CA GLU A 66 -1.68 -3.43 3.02
C GLU A 66 -0.19 -3.64 3.30
N TRP A 67 0.38 -2.79 4.16
CA TRP A 67 1.71 -2.99 4.73
C TRP A 67 1.57 -3.19 6.23
N GLN A 68 1.82 -4.42 6.69
CA GLN A 68 1.94 -4.72 8.11
C GLN A 68 3.36 -4.44 8.58
N MET A 69 3.48 -3.76 9.71
CA MET A 69 4.74 -3.38 10.32
C MET A 69 5.13 -4.37 11.43
N THR A 70 6.43 -4.39 11.76
CA THR A 70 6.98 -5.27 12.81
C THR A 70 6.43 -4.98 14.21
N ASP A 71 5.93 -3.77 14.47
CA ASP A 71 5.32 -3.36 15.74
C ASP A 71 3.82 -3.69 15.84
N GLY A 72 3.26 -4.36 14.83
CA GLY A 72 1.85 -4.73 14.76
C GLY A 72 0.95 -3.68 14.11
N SER A 73 1.45 -2.48 13.84
CA SER A 73 0.70 -1.46 13.09
C SER A 73 0.56 -1.81 11.61
N LYS A 74 -0.39 -1.18 10.92
CA LYS A 74 -0.69 -1.44 9.50
C LYS A 74 -1.05 -0.16 8.77
N PHE A 75 -0.56 -0.02 7.54
CA PHE A 75 -1.10 0.92 6.56
C PHE A 75 -2.00 0.16 5.59
N ILE A 76 -3.20 0.68 5.34
CA ILE A 76 -4.16 0.10 4.40
C ILE A 76 -4.59 1.18 3.43
N TRP A 77 -4.39 0.94 2.14
CA TRP A 77 -4.95 1.71 1.05
C TRP A 77 -5.96 0.87 0.31
N LYS A 78 -7.22 1.30 0.32
CA LYS A 78 -8.28 0.73 -0.51
C LYS A 78 -8.61 1.70 -1.62
N PHE A 79 -8.84 1.20 -2.82
CA PHE A 79 -9.12 2.02 -3.98
C PHE A 79 -10.17 1.32 -4.85
N ASP A 80 -11.00 2.13 -5.49
CA ASP A 80 -12.13 1.68 -6.29
C ASP A 80 -12.46 2.70 -7.38
N THR A 81 -13.10 2.24 -8.45
CA THR A 81 -13.55 3.09 -9.57
C THR A 81 -14.98 3.60 -9.38
N LYS A 82 -15.70 3.14 -8.35
CA LYS A 82 -17.14 3.37 -8.17
C LYS A 82 -17.46 4.62 -7.37
N THR A 83 -16.64 4.96 -6.39
CA THR A 83 -16.91 6.02 -5.42
C THR A 83 -16.36 7.35 -5.90
N LYS A 84 -17.04 8.46 -5.55
CA LYS A 84 -16.59 9.82 -5.87
C LYS A 84 -15.22 10.16 -5.27
N LYS A 85 -14.83 9.51 -4.17
CA LYS A 85 -13.49 9.64 -3.57
C LYS A 85 -12.47 8.71 -4.22
N GLY A 86 -12.90 7.54 -4.69
CA GLY A 86 -12.12 6.53 -5.41
C GLY A 86 -11.02 5.83 -4.58
N GLU A 87 -10.80 6.25 -3.34
CA GLU A 87 -9.80 5.65 -2.45
C GLU A 87 -9.97 6.06 -0.97
N SER A 88 -9.37 5.26 -0.08
CA SER A 88 -9.18 5.57 1.33
C SER A 88 -7.82 5.05 1.80
N LEU A 89 -7.09 5.88 2.54
CA LEU A 89 -5.82 5.52 3.17
C LEU A 89 -6.00 5.56 4.69
N SER A 90 -5.58 4.51 5.37
CA SER A 90 -5.74 4.37 6.82
C SER A 90 -4.46 3.83 7.45
N PHE A 91 -4.18 4.30 8.66
CA PHE A 91 -3.20 3.72 9.56
C PHE A 91 -3.95 3.07 10.73
N ILE A 92 -3.57 1.85 11.08
CA ILE A 92 -4.16 1.09 12.19
C ILE A 92 -3.03 0.77 13.17
N THR A 93 -3.17 1.19 14.42
CA THR A 93 -2.20 0.88 15.47
C THR A 93 -2.30 -0.59 15.91
N LYS A 94 -1.31 -1.07 16.67
CA LYS A 94 -1.36 -2.42 17.28
C LYS A 94 -2.62 -2.65 18.14
N ASP A 95 -3.18 -1.59 18.69
CA ASP A 95 -4.38 -1.60 19.56
C ASP A 95 -5.68 -1.44 18.74
N ASN A 96 -5.62 -1.65 17.41
CA ASN A 96 -6.74 -1.54 16.46
C ASN A 96 -7.39 -0.16 16.38
N ILE A 97 -6.68 0.90 16.77
CA ILE A 97 -7.16 2.28 16.58
C ILE A 97 -6.90 2.68 15.13
N LYS A 98 -7.97 2.99 14.40
CA LYS A 98 -7.93 3.36 12.99
C LYS A 98 -7.94 4.88 12.82
N THR A 99 -6.95 5.39 12.09
CA THR A 99 -6.83 6.81 11.73
C THR A 99 -6.82 6.97 10.22
N SER A 100 -7.66 7.87 9.69
CA SER A 100 -7.59 8.25 8.28
C SER A 100 -6.32 9.05 8.03
N VAL A 101 -5.56 8.67 7.00
CA VAL A 101 -4.31 9.35 6.65
C VAL A 101 -4.61 10.29 5.49
N ASN A 102 -4.55 11.59 5.77
CA ASN A 102 -4.52 12.61 4.73
C ASN A 102 -3.06 13.01 4.51
N SER A 103 -2.67 13.28 3.27
CA SER A 103 -1.29 13.64 2.86
C SER A 103 -0.69 14.80 3.67
N LEU A 104 -1.54 15.63 4.29
CA LEU A 104 -1.14 16.75 5.16
C LEU A 104 -0.64 16.31 6.54
N CYS A 105 -1.03 15.14 7.05
CA CYS A 105 -0.75 14.71 8.42
C CYS A 105 0.66 14.11 8.62
N ILE A 106 1.34 13.72 7.54
CA ILE A 106 2.63 13.01 7.62
C ILE A 106 3.82 13.98 7.62
N LEU A 107 3.66 15.18 7.07
CA LEU A 107 4.73 16.18 6.97
C LEU A 107 5.07 16.86 8.31
N ASN A 108 4.26 16.68 9.35
CA ASN A 108 4.47 17.31 10.66
C ASN A 108 5.18 16.40 11.69
N ASN A 109 5.60 15.18 11.30
CA ASN A 109 6.20 14.21 12.24
C ASN A 109 7.46 13.51 11.69
N THR A 110 8.17 14.14 10.76
CA THR A 110 9.47 13.63 10.27
C THR A 110 10.58 14.60 10.61
N ASP A 111 10.94 14.64 11.90
CA ASP A 111 12.31 14.86 12.33
C ASP A 111 12.91 13.46 12.60
N PHE A 112 13.60 12.92 11.59
CA PHE A 112 14.51 11.77 11.70
C PHE A 112 15.80 12.09 10.96
#